data_AF-A0A419KJ96-F1
#
_entry.id   AF-A0A419KJ96-F1
#
_cell.length_a   1.000
_cell.length_b   1.000
_cell.length_c   1.000
_cell.angle_alpha   90.00
_cell.angle_beta   90.00
_cell.angle_gamma   90.00
#
_symmetry.space_group_name_H-M   'P 1'
#
loop_
_entity.id
_entity.type
_entity.pdbx_description
1 polymer ?
#
loop_
_entity_poly.entity_id
_entity_poly.type
_entity_poly.pdbx_seq_one_letter_code
_entity_poly.pdbx_strand_id
1 'polypeptide(L)'
;FGGGRKSILPGISSRETIKKNHALLVDERARTTNVENNPVHLDMSEAASFAPPDFVINTVADASGCLVDAYAGEMNAVFLKGAEVAKSLFSLEIDDMFDVLLVSAGGFPKDRNLYQASKTIDNSYRAVVPGGKLILVAECREGIGDPYFEDWMNRYSTYQAAEEAIKTNFVLGGHKAFYMRKAMNRVRLSIVSELDSDVLNRWGINAYRSVGEALEEEMEEYRHYNVTKTSTKINEKVKIGIVKNGLDTLLVPVTINR
;
A
#
# COMPACT_ATOMS: atom_id res chain seq x y z
N PHE A 1 11.39 2.24 -2.05
CA PHE A 1 12.46 1.27 -1.74
C PHE A 1 13.11 1.58 -0.39
N GLY A 2 13.52 0.54 0.35
CA GLY A 2 14.34 0.64 1.57
C GLY A 2 15.82 0.92 1.27
N GLY A 3 16.71 0.69 2.24
CA GLY A 3 18.17 0.76 2.09
C GLY A 3 18.77 2.17 1.88
N GLY A 4 20.10 2.24 1.75
CA GLY A 4 20.85 3.47 1.47
C GLY A 4 20.52 4.62 2.43
N ARG A 5 20.16 5.79 1.88
CA ARG A 5 19.73 6.99 2.64
C ARG A 5 18.73 6.74 3.78
N LYS A 6 17.91 5.68 3.68
CA LYS A 6 16.90 5.36 4.70
C LYS A 6 17.51 4.90 6.03
N SER A 7 18.74 4.40 6.01
CA SER A 7 19.51 4.08 7.22
C SER A 7 19.87 5.33 8.02
N ILE A 8 19.92 6.51 7.39
CA ILE A 8 20.16 7.79 8.05
C ILE A 8 18.83 8.43 8.46
N LEU A 9 17.97 8.75 7.48
CA LEU A 9 16.62 9.28 7.70
C LEU A 9 15.59 8.26 7.19
N PRO A 10 14.83 7.58 8.06
CA PRO A 10 14.67 7.81 9.49
C PRO A 10 15.62 7.03 10.43
N GLY A 11 16.48 6.14 9.92
CA GLY A 11 17.12 5.09 10.73
C GLY A 11 17.87 5.55 11.99
N ILE A 12 18.57 6.69 11.94
CA ILE A 12 19.32 7.27 13.08
C ILE A 12 19.02 8.77 13.26
N SER A 13 17.84 9.21 12.86
CA SER A 13 17.43 10.63 12.92
C SER A 13 16.55 10.95 14.13
N SER A 14 16.51 12.24 14.50
CA SER A 14 15.60 12.71 15.56
C SER A 14 14.14 12.48 15.19
N ARG A 15 13.26 12.31 16.20
CA ARG A 15 11.82 12.17 15.96
C ARG A 15 11.21 13.37 15.22
N GLU A 16 11.71 14.58 15.47
CA GLU A 16 11.21 15.78 14.80
C GLU A 16 11.56 15.78 13.31
N THR A 17 12.78 15.39 12.94
CA THR A 17 13.21 15.23 11.55
C THR A 17 12.36 14.17 10.85
N ILE A 18 12.14 13.03 11.50
CA ILE A 18 11.30 11.94 10.96
C ILE A 18 9.88 12.45 10.65
N LYS A 19 9.26 13.19 11.59
CA LYS A 19 7.92 13.75 11.42
C LYS A 19 7.85 14.71 10.21
N LYS A 20 8.80 15.63 10.08
CA LYS A 20 8.86 16.58 8.95
C LYS A 20 8.99 15.88 7.61
N ASN A 21 9.90 14.92 7.50
CA ASN A 21 10.07 14.10 6.30
C ASN A 21 8.79 13.34 5.93
N HIS A 22 8.12 12.72 6.91
CA HIS A 22 6.92 11.94 6.64
C HIS A 22 5.66 12.78 6.41
N ALA A 23 5.65 14.07 6.76
CA ALA A 23 4.59 14.98 6.32
C ALA A 23 4.54 15.12 4.79
N LEU A 24 5.65 14.85 4.08
CA LEU A 24 5.74 14.87 2.62
C LEU A 24 5.02 13.68 1.94
N LEU A 25 4.51 12.70 2.69
CA LEU A 25 3.80 11.52 2.16
C LEU A 25 2.49 11.87 1.44
N VAL A 26 1.97 13.08 1.64
CA VAL A 26 0.73 13.56 0.98
C VAL A 26 0.94 13.86 -0.51
N ASP A 27 2.18 14.09 -0.94
CA ASP A 27 2.49 14.36 -2.35
C ASP A 27 2.21 13.13 -3.22
N GLU A 28 1.59 13.32 -4.38
CA GLU A 28 1.24 12.22 -5.30
C GLU A 28 2.46 11.46 -5.84
N ARG A 29 3.63 12.10 -5.87
CA ARG A 29 4.92 11.48 -6.25
C ARG A 29 5.47 10.60 -5.13
N ALA A 30 5.03 10.78 -3.89
CA ALA A 30 5.41 9.95 -2.73
C ALA A 30 4.66 8.61 -2.76
N ARG A 31 4.96 7.77 -3.75
CA ARG A 31 4.31 6.47 -3.99
C ARG A 31 5.32 5.34 -4.09
N THR A 32 4.84 4.12 -3.84
CA THR A 32 5.62 2.89 -3.98
C THR A 32 6.26 2.81 -5.38
N THR A 33 7.51 2.34 -5.40
CA THR A 33 8.46 2.29 -6.55
C THR A 33 8.81 3.59 -7.26
N ASN A 34 8.28 4.74 -6.87
CA ASN A 34 8.71 6.02 -7.44
C ASN A 34 9.93 6.60 -6.70
N VAL A 35 11.06 6.69 -7.40
CA VAL A 35 12.29 7.37 -6.93
C VAL A 35 12.37 8.77 -7.51
N GLU A 36 12.04 8.92 -8.78
CA GLU A 36 12.13 10.18 -9.51
C GLU A 36 11.21 11.25 -8.93
N ASN A 37 11.79 12.41 -8.59
CA ASN A 37 11.10 13.58 -8.05
C ASN A 37 10.22 13.30 -6.82
N ASN A 38 10.46 12.20 -6.11
CA ASN A 38 9.72 11.86 -4.90
C ASN A 38 10.24 12.71 -3.73
N PRO A 39 9.44 13.64 -3.18
CA PRO A 39 9.93 14.60 -2.18
C PRO A 39 10.45 13.92 -0.91
N VAL A 40 9.84 12.81 -0.50
CA VAL A 40 10.28 12.02 0.67
C VAL A 40 11.68 11.45 0.43
N HIS A 41 11.94 10.95 -0.79
CA HIS A 41 13.25 10.43 -1.16
C HIS A 41 14.29 11.55 -1.29
N LEU A 42 13.93 12.68 -1.89
CA LEU A 42 14.83 13.82 -2.06
C LEU A 42 15.27 14.37 -0.70
N ASP A 43 14.33 14.58 0.22
CA ASP A 43 14.61 15.03 1.60
C ASP A 43 15.47 14.02 2.37
N MET A 44 15.21 12.71 2.23
CA MET A 44 16.09 11.67 2.79
C MET A 44 17.52 11.72 2.23
N SER A 45 17.67 12.02 0.94
CA SER A 45 18.97 12.03 0.26
C SER A 45 19.76 13.29 0.61
N GLU A 46 19.09 14.43 0.71
CA GLU A 46 19.67 15.68 1.22
C GLU A 46 20.12 15.51 2.67
N ALA A 47 19.26 14.97 3.55
CA ALA A 47 19.63 14.72 4.94
C ALA A 47 20.86 13.81 5.07
N ALA A 48 20.94 12.77 4.24
CA ALA A 48 22.08 11.87 4.20
C ALA A 48 23.36 12.51 3.64
N SER A 49 23.25 13.59 2.85
CA SER A 49 24.41 14.32 2.32
C SER A 49 25.15 15.16 3.36
N PHE A 50 24.50 15.51 4.48
CA PHE A 50 25.15 16.23 5.59
C PHE A 50 26.09 15.33 6.41
N ALA A 51 25.88 14.02 6.38
CA ALA A 51 26.70 13.03 7.06
C ALA A 51 26.80 11.76 6.18
N PRO A 52 27.51 11.84 5.04
CA PRO A 52 27.56 10.74 4.09
C PRO A 52 28.32 9.56 4.71
N PRO A 53 27.80 8.32 4.60
CA PRO A 53 28.51 7.16 5.08
C PRO A 53 29.72 6.87 4.18
N ASP A 54 30.84 6.45 4.77
CA ASP A 54 32.05 6.07 4.02
C ASP A 54 31.83 4.84 3.12
N PHE A 55 30.90 3.96 3.52
CA PHE A 55 30.62 2.71 2.82
C PHE A 55 29.21 2.21 3.12
N VAL A 56 28.50 1.73 2.10
CA VAL A 56 27.18 1.12 2.22
C VAL A 56 27.20 -0.28 1.65
N ILE A 57 26.47 -1.21 2.29
CA ILE A 57 26.11 -2.51 1.73
C ILE A 57 24.58 -2.63 1.76
N ASN A 58 23.97 -2.86 0.61
CA ASN A 58 22.55 -3.21 0.51
C ASN A 58 22.43 -4.62 -0.10
N THR A 59 21.58 -5.45 0.50
CA THR A 59 21.18 -6.75 -0.04
C THR A 59 19.75 -6.66 -0.59
N VAL A 60 19.49 -7.33 -1.70
CA VAL A 60 18.16 -7.56 -2.25
C VAL A 60 17.81 -9.01 -2.04
N ALA A 61 16.70 -9.28 -1.36
CA ALA A 61 16.17 -10.62 -1.16
C ALA A 61 14.82 -10.77 -1.85
N ASP A 62 14.48 -11.98 -2.29
CA ASP A 62 13.17 -12.30 -2.84
C ASP A 62 12.11 -12.49 -1.73
N ALA A 63 10.89 -12.84 -2.14
CA ALA A 63 9.75 -13.06 -1.23
C ALA A 63 9.95 -14.22 -0.23
N SER A 64 10.86 -15.16 -0.54
CA SER A 64 11.25 -16.28 0.33
C SER A 64 12.37 -15.91 1.31
N GLY A 65 12.95 -14.72 1.17
CA GLY A 65 14.08 -14.25 1.96
C GLY A 65 15.44 -14.70 1.42
N CYS A 66 15.49 -15.34 0.24
CA CYS A 66 16.73 -15.72 -0.41
C CYS A 66 17.43 -14.49 -0.99
N LEU A 67 18.75 -14.39 -0.78
CA LEU A 67 19.57 -13.32 -1.34
C LEU A 67 19.62 -13.44 -2.87
N VAL A 68 19.14 -12.41 -3.56
CA VAL A 68 19.19 -12.31 -5.03
C VAL A 68 20.42 -11.53 -5.47
N ASP A 69 20.72 -10.44 -4.79
CA ASP A 69 21.82 -9.55 -5.16
C ASP A 69 22.37 -8.78 -3.95
N ALA A 70 23.61 -8.30 -4.04
CA ALA A 70 24.25 -7.49 -3.03
C ALA A 70 25.18 -6.44 -3.66
N TYR A 71 25.02 -5.20 -3.23
CA TYR A 71 25.77 -4.06 -3.74
C TYR A 71 26.50 -3.37 -2.60
N ALA A 72 27.75 -2.97 -2.86
CA ALA A 72 28.59 -2.29 -1.89
C ALA A 72 29.34 -1.10 -2.50
N GLY A 73 29.49 0.00 -1.75
CA GLY A 73 30.17 1.22 -2.21
C GLY A 73 29.43 2.51 -1.83
N GLU A 74 29.44 3.49 -2.74
CA GLU A 74 28.80 4.80 -2.56
C GLU A 74 27.28 4.64 -2.40
N MET A 75 26.70 5.35 -1.43
CA MET A 75 25.32 5.19 -0.97
C MET A 75 24.27 5.30 -2.07
N ASN A 76 24.35 6.33 -2.93
CA ASN A 76 23.36 6.56 -3.98
C ASN A 76 23.49 5.54 -5.10
N ALA A 77 24.71 5.21 -5.54
CA ALA A 77 24.97 4.17 -6.52
C ALA A 77 24.45 2.79 -6.06
N VAL A 78 24.75 2.40 -4.81
CA VAL A 78 24.28 1.17 -4.19
C VAL A 78 22.76 1.15 -4.05
N PHE A 79 22.16 2.27 -3.65
CA PHE A 79 20.71 2.39 -3.56
C PHE A 79 20.01 2.24 -4.91
N LEU A 80 20.49 2.94 -5.95
CA LEU A 80 19.87 2.91 -7.28
C LEU A 80 19.95 1.52 -7.91
N LYS A 81 21.10 0.83 -7.78
CA LYS A 81 21.25 -0.55 -8.25
C LYS A 81 20.33 -1.54 -7.53
N GLY A 82 20.28 -1.48 -6.20
CA GLY A 82 19.36 -2.32 -5.44
C GLY A 82 17.88 -2.00 -5.74
N ALA A 83 17.54 -0.74 -5.97
CA ALA A 83 16.18 -0.32 -6.34
C ALA A 83 15.77 -0.83 -7.73
N GLU A 84 16.68 -0.84 -8.70
CA GLU A 84 16.48 -1.40 -10.04
C GLU A 84 16.11 -2.89 -9.97
N VAL A 85 16.92 -3.68 -9.27
CA VAL A 85 16.66 -5.12 -9.06
C VAL A 85 15.38 -5.36 -8.27
N ALA A 86 15.16 -4.63 -7.18
CA ALA A 86 13.92 -4.76 -6.42
C ALA A 86 12.68 -4.40 -7.25
N LYS A 87 12.79 -3.39 -8.14
CA LYS A 87 11.69 -3.02 -9.04
C LYS A 87 11.37 -4.16 -10.00
N SER A 88 12.36 -4.77 -10.63
CA SER A 88 12.14 -5.88 -11.58
C SER A 88 11.61 -7.14 -10.91
N LEU A 89 12.03 -7.42 -9.66
CA LEU A 89 11.56 -8.60 -8.91
C LEU A 89 10.11 -8.48 -8.46
N PHE A 90 9.70 -7.30 -7.99
CA PHE A 90 8.42 -7.15 -7.27
C PHE A 90 7.34 -6.41 -8.07
N SER A 91 7.68 -5.77 -9.20
CA SER A 91 6.69 -5.05 -10.02
C SER A 91 6.19 -5.96 -11.13
N LEU A 92 4.87 -6.18 -11.16
CA LEU A 92 4.19 -6.85 -12.25
C LEU A 92 3.39 -5.81 -13.04
N GLU A 93 3.78 -5.61 -14.30
CA GLU A 93 3.03 -4.75 -15.21
C GLU A 93 1.71 -5.41 -15.61
N ILE A 94 0.64 -4.61 -15.65
CA ILE A 94 -0.69 -5.07 -16.09
C ILE A 94 -1.23 -4.17 -17.21
N ASP A 95 -1.79 -4.80 -18.24
CA ASP A 95 -2.28 -4.10 -19.43
C ASP A 95 -3.59 -3.34 -19.18
N ASP A 96 -4.50 -3.91 -18.38
CA ASP A 96 -5.68 -3.19 -17.91
C ASP A 96 -5.98 -3.47 -16.44
N MET A 97 -6.60 -2.46 -15.82
CA MET A 97 -7.13 -2.53 -14.46
C MET A 97 -8.28 -3.54 -14.33
N PHE A 98 -8.50 -4.02 -13.11
CA PHE A 98 -9.56 -4.96 -12.74
C PHE A 98 -10.79 -4.24 -12.18
N ASP A 99 -11.97 -4.82 -12.43
CA ASP A 99 -13.22 -4.39 -11.80
C ASP A 99 -13.28 -4.84 -10.34
N VAL A 100 -12.86 -6.08 -10.11
CA VAL A 100 -12.76 -6.72 -8.81
C VAL A 100 -11.37 -7.33 -8.69
N LEU A 101 -10.65 -7.03 -7.61
CA LEU A 101 -9.33 -7.57 -7.36
C LEU A 101 -9.31 -8.23 -5.99
N LEU A 102 -9.08 -9.56 -5.96
CA LEU A 102 -8.86 -10.33 -4.74
C LEU A 102 -7.36 -10.45 -4.48
N VAL A 103 -6.90 -10.01 -3.32
CA VAL A 103 -5.47 -9.99 -2.98
C VAL A 103 -5.24 -10.54 -1.59
N SER A 104 -4.46 -11.61 -1.48
CA SER A 104 -3.98 -12.11 -0.21
C SER A 104 -2.74 -11.36 0.26
N ALA A 105 -2.63 -11.10 1.56
CA ALA A 105 -1.45 -10.52 2.18
C ALA A 105 -0.25 -11.48 2.29
N GLY A 106 -0.42 -12.75 1.90
CA GLY A 106 0.65 -13.75 1.86
C GLY A 106 0.79 -14.60 3.13
N GLY A 107 -0.20 -14.56 4.03
CA GLY A 107 -0.24 -15.38 5.25
C GLY A 107 0.76 -14.95 6.33
N PHE A 108 0.83 -15.71 7.41
CA PHE A 108 1.69 -15.38 8.55
C PHE A 108 3.18 -15.44 8.18
N PRO A 109 4.02 -14.48 8.61
CA PRO A 109 3.75 -13.37 9.54
C PRO A 109 3.37 -12.04 8.85
N LYS A 110 3.10 -12.06 7.54
CA LYS A 110 2.83 -10.86 6.73
C LYS A 110 1.44 -10.29 7.02
N ASP A 111 0.49 -11.14 7.36
CA ASP A 111 -0.90 -10.80 7.67
C ASP A 111 -1.24 -10.87 9.17
N ARG A 112 -0.23 -10.86 10.05
CA ARG A 112 -0.42 -11.02 11.50
C ARG A 112 -1.43 -10.03 12.10
N ASN A 113 -1.52 -8.81 11.56
CA ASN A 113 -2.48 -7.78 11.91
C ASN A 113 -2.79 -6.86 10.72
N LEU A 114 -3.89 -6.10 10.81
CA LEU A 114 -4.33 -5.23 9.73
C LEU A 114 -3.32 -4.12 9.40
N TYR A 115 -2.62 -3.61 10.41
CA TYR A 115 -1.56 -2.60 10.23
C TYR A 115 -0.50 -3.08 9.23
N GLN A 116 -0.03 -4.33 9.34
CA GLN A 116 0.92 -4.89 8.38
C GLN A 116 0.25 -5.24 7.04
N ALA A 117 -0.93 -5.89 7.08
CA ALA A 117 -1.66 -6.30 5.89
C ALA A 117 -2.08 -5.11 5.00
N SER A 118 -2.25 -3.91 5.56
CA SER A 118 -2.59 -2.68 4.82
C SER A 118 -1.60 -2.32 3.71
N LYS A 119 -0.34 -2.80 3.79
CA LYS A 119 0.65 -2.62 2.73
C LYS A 119 0.23 -3.33 1.43
N THR A 120 -0.46 -4.46 1.54
CA THR A 120 -1.02 -5.19 0.40
C THR A 120 -2.07 -4.37 -0.34
N ILE A 121 -2.82 -3.54 0.38
CA ILE A 121 -3.79 -2.59 -0.20
C ILE A 121 -3.04 -1.50 -0.97
N ASP A 122 -2.01 -0.89 -0.36
CA ASP A 122 -1.19 0.15 -1.02
C ASP A 122 -0.53 -0.36 -2.32
N ASN A 123 -0.11 -1.62 -2.34
CA ASN A 123 0.49 -2.26 -3.51
C ASN A 123 -0.50 -2.57 -4.64
N SER A 124 -1.80 -2.61 -4.37
CA SER A 124 -2.77 -3.20 -5.30
C SER A 124 -3.92 -2.29 -5.71
N TYR A 125 -4.30 -1.29 -4.90
CA TYR A 125 -5.49 -0.46 -5.18
C TYR A 125 -5.43 0.29 -6.52
N ARG A 126 -4.23 0.59 -7.03
CA ARG A 126 -4.04 1.26 -8.34
C ARG A 126 -4.31 0.34 -9.53
N ALA A 127 -4.31 -0.96 -9.32
CA ALA A 127 -4.68 -1.95 -10.33
C ALA A 127 -6.20 -2.13 -10.45
N VAL A 128 -6.99 -1.46 -9.62
CA VAL A 128 -8.45 -1.49 -9.67
C VAL A 128 -8.97 -0.22 -10.34
N VAL A 129 -10.01 -0.38 -11.16
CA VAL A 129 -10.71 0.76 -11.78
C VAL A 129 -11.28 1.69 -10.68
N PRO A 130 -11.36 3.02 -10.91
CA PRO A 130 -12.00 3.91 -9.95
C PRO A 130 -13.44 3.46 -9.63
N GLY A 131 -13.77 3.35 -8.34
CA GLY A 131 -15.05 2.82 -7.86
C GLY A 131 -15.19 1.29 -7.89
N GLY A 132 -14.21 0.58 -8.45
CA GLY A 132 -14.11 -0.87 -8.41
C GLY A 132 -13.86 -1.42 -7.00
N LYS A 133 -13.79 -2.74 -6.88
CA LYS A 133 -13.71 -3.45 -5.60
C LYS A 133 -12.33 -4.07 -5.39
N LEU A 134 -11.74 -3.80 -4.24
CA LEU A 134 -10.55 -4.48 -3.74
C LEU A 134 -10.94 -5.34 -2.53
N ILE A 135 -10.70 -6.64 -2.61
CA ILE A 135 -10.94 -7.60 -1.52
C ILE A 135 -9.59 -8.05 -0.98
N LEU A 136 -9.24 -7.62 0.23
CA LEU A 136 -8.06 -8.08 0.94
C LEU A 136 -8.38 -9.39 1.67
N VAL A 137 -7.50 -10.39 1.54
CA VAL A 137 -7.52 -11.62 2.34
C VAL A 137 -6.34 -11.59 3.30
N ALA A 138 -6.61 -11.52 4.60
CA ALA A 138 -5.59 -11.42 5.64
C ALA A 138 -6.18 -11.89 6.96
N GLU A 139 -5.62 -12.93 7.59
CA GLU A 139 -6.17 -13.50 8.83
C GLU A 139 -6.25 -12.46 9.95
N CYS A 140 -5.20 -11.64 10.12
CA CYS A 140 -5.11 -10.61 11.15
C CYS A 140 -5.33 -11.14 12.58
N ARG A 141 -4.73 -12.30 12.90
CA ARG A 141 -4.89 -12.98 14.20
C ARG A 141 -4.47 -12.17 15.44
N GLU A 142 -3.62 -11.16 15.27
CA GLU A 142 -3.19 -10.21 16.32
C GLU A 142 -4.05 -8.92 16.32
N GLY A 143 -5.19 -8.91 15.63
CA GLY A 143 -6.11 -7.78 15.57
C GLY A 143 -5.68 -6.65 14.63
N ILE A 144 -5.99 -5.41 15.01
CA ILE A 144 -5.69 -4.22 14.20
C ILE A 144 -4.18 -3.92 14.16
N GLY A 145 -3.47 -4.14 15.28
CA GLY A 145 -2.01 -4.08 15.37
C GLY A 145 -1.46 -2.81 16.03
N ASP A 146 -1.63 -1.64 15.41
CA ASP A 146 -1.10 -0.37 15.92
C ASP A 146 -2.22 0.53 16.47
N PRO A 147 -2.13 1.00 17.72
CA PRO A 147 -3.21 1.77 18.35
C PRO A 147 -3.40 3.16 17.72
N TYR A 148 -2.34 3.80 17.19
CA TYR A 148 -2.48 5.07 16.49
C TYR A 148 -3.15 4.88 15.14
N PHE A 149 -2.90 3.77 14.46
CA PHE A 149 -3.63 3.42 13.24
C PHE A 149 -5.13 3.27 13.51
N GLU A 150 -5.51 2.50 14.53
CA GLU A 150 -6.92 2.31 14.91
C GLU A 150 -7.60 3.62 15.30
N ASP A 151 -6.96 4.38 16.20
CA ASP A 151 -7.44 5.68 16.65
C ASP A 151 -7.60 6.67 15.48
N TRP A 152 -6.66 6.70 14.53
CA TRP A 152 -6.80 7.55 13.35
C TRP A 152 -7.92 7.11 12.41
N MET A 153 -8.12 5.80 12.22
CA MET A 153 -9.25 5.29 11.44
C MET A 153 -10.59 5.66 12.06
N ASN A 154 -10.68 5.68 13.40
CA ASN A 154 -11.85 6.12 14.15
C ASN A 154 -12.07 7.64 14.07
N ARG A 155 -11.01 8.46 14.18
CA ARG A 155 -11.11 9.93 14.22
C ARG A 155 -11.29 10.57 12.86
N TYR A 156 -10.68 10.04 11.81
CA TYR A 156 -10.67 10.62 10.48
C TYR A 156 -11.41 9.73 9.49
N SER A 157 -12.70 10.04 9.27
CA SER A 157 -13.59 9.24 8.41
C SER A 157 -13.35 9.43 6.91
N THR A 158 -12.71 10.53 6.49
CA THR A 158 -12.48 10.86 5.08
C THR A 158 -10.99 10.95 4.75
N TYR A 159 -10.66 10.80 3.46
CA TYR A 159 -9.30 11.00 2.95
C TYR A 159 -8.79 12.42 3.24
N GLN A 160 -9.60 13.44 3.00
CA GLN A 160 -9.23 14.85 3.18
C GLN A 160 -8.92 15.14 4.66
N ALA A 161 -9.71 14.59 5.59
CA ALA A 161 -9.45 14.78 7.02
C ALA A 161 -8.16 14.08 7.46
N ALA A 162 -7.89 12.87 6.97
CA ALA A 162 -6.65 12.16 7.26
C ALA A 162 -5.42 12.84 6.61
N GLU A 163 -5.57 13.38 5.40
CA GLU A 163 -4.52 14.13 4.71
C GLU A 163 -4.15 15.40 5.49
N GLU A 164 -5.14 16.17 5.92
CA GLU A 164 -4.94 17.40 6.69
C GLU A 164 -4.26 17.10 8.04
N ALA A 165 -4.63 15.99 8.68
CA ALA A 165 -3.97 15.54 9.91
C ALA A 165 -2.48 15.22 9.70
N ILE A 166 -2.11 14.60 8.57
CA ILE A 166 -0.69 14.35 8.22
C ILE A 166 0.07 15.66 8.01
N LYS A 167 -0.54 16.62 7.30
CA LYS A 167 0.06 17.94 7.05
C LYS A 167 0.27 18.74 8.35
N THR A 168 -0.70 18.67 9.26
CA THR A 168 -0.68 19.42 10.52
C THR A 168 0.27 18.79 11.55
N ASN A 169 0.16 17.48 11.79
CA ASN A 169 0.97 16.79 12.78
C ASN A 169 1.11 15.31 12.44
N PHE A 170 2.22 14.96 11.79
CA PHE A 170 2.53 13.57 11.49
C PHE A 170 2.64 12.72 12.77
N VAL A 171 1.89 11.61 12.80
CA VAL A 171 1.97 10.56 13.83
C VAL A 171 2.35 9.24 13.18
N LEU A 172 3.47 8.67 13.63
CA LEU A 172 3.88 7.32 13.24
C LEU A 172 2.82 6.31 13.73
N GLY A 173 2.50 5.31 12.91
CA GLY A 173 1.30 4.48 13.10
C GLY A 173 0.08 5.08 12.38
N GLY A 174 -0.34 6.28 12.80
CA GLY A 174 -1.50 6.99 12.24
C GLY A 174 -1.47 7.21 10.72
N HIS A 175 -0.29 7.47 10.15
CA HIS A 175 -0.11 7.58 8.69
C HIS A 175 -0.54 6.35 7.86
N LYS A 176 -0.68 5.16 8.48
CA LYS A 176 -1.30 4.02 7.79
C LYS A 176 -2.80 4.21 7.56
N ALA A 177 -3.48 4.94 8.42
CA ALA A 177 -4.87 5.33 8.23
C ALA A 177 -5.01 6.27 7.03
N PHE A 178 -4.07 7.22 6.87
CA PHE A 178 -4.02 8.06 5.67
C PHE A 178 -3.92 7.23 4.38
N TYR A 179 -3.01 6.25 4.31
CA TYR A 179 -2.91 5.37 3.13
C TYR A 179 -4.19 4.55 2.90
N MET A 180 -4.76 4.01 3.98
CA MET A 180 -6.03 3.27 3.90
C MET A 180 -7.15 4.15 3.34
N ARG A 181 -7.32 5.37 3.88
CA ARG A 181 -8.32 6.34 3.41
C ARG A 181 -8.06 6.79 1.98
N LYS A 182 -6.79 6.94 1.57
CA LYS A 182 -6.41 7.25 0.18
C LYS A 182 -6.85 6.16 -0.78
N ALA A 183 -6.63 4.89 -0.43
CA ALA A 183 -7.11 3.76 -1.22
C ALA A 183 -8.64 3.74 -1.26
N MET A 184 -9.32 3.86 -0.11
CA MET A 184 -10.78 3.86 0.00
C MET A 184 -11.46 5.03 -0.74
N ASN A 185 -10.77 6.16 -0.90
CA ASN A 185 -11.27 7.29 -1.70
C ASN A 185 -11.30 6.97 -3.20
N ARG A 186 -10.54 5.97 -3.65
CA ARG A 186 -10.50 5.52 -5.05
C ARG A 186 -11.31 4.25 -5.29
N VAL A 187 -11.25 3.29 -4.37
CA VAL A 187 -11.82 1.95 -4.52
C VAL A 187 -12.69 1.60 -3.33
N ARG A 188 -13.70 0.75 -3.55
CA ARG A 188 -14.43 0.12 -2.46
C ARG A 188 -13.59 -1.01 -1.88
N LEU A 189 -13.47 -1.08 -0.55
CA LEU A 189 -12.61 -2.02 0.13
C LEU A 189 -13.43 -3.03 0.93
N SER A 190 -13.04 -4.30 0.84
CA SER A 190 -13.57 -5.38 1.66
C SER A 190 -12.44 -6.22 2.23
N ILE A 191 -12.65 -6.84 3.38
CA ILE A 191 -11.64 -7.61 4.08
C ILE A 191 -12.22 -8.97 4.50
N VAL A 192 -11.52 -10.04 4.10
CA VAL A 192 -11.71 -11.39 4.63
C VAL A 192 -10.69 -11.60 5.75
N SER A 193 -11.15 -11.70 7.00
CA SER A 193 -10.26 -11.79 8.18
C SER A 193 -10.96 -12.32 9.42
N GLU A 194 -10.20 -12.52 10.51
CA GLU A 194 -10.75 -12.84 11.83
C GLU A 194 -11.15 -11.61 12.66
N LEU A 195 -11.02 -10.39 12.11
CA LEU A 195 -11.30 -9.14 12.81
C LEU A 195 -12.77 -8.99 13.20
N ASP A 196 -13.03 -8.11 14.16
CA ASP A 196 -14.39 -7.68 14.49
C ASP A 196 -15.01 -6.92 13.30
N SER A 197 -16.11 -7.47 12.77
CA SER A 197 -16.83 -6.90 11.64
C SER A 197 -17.41 -5.53 11.96
N ASP A 198 -17.81 -5.27 13.21
CA ASP A 198 -18.39 -3.98 13.60
C ASP A 198 -17.36 -2.86 13.53
N VAL A 199 -16.10 -3.16 13.86
CA VAL A 199 -14.99 -2.20 13.72
C VAL A 199 -14.79 -1.83 12.25
N LEU A 200 -14.72 -2.84 11.37
CA LEU A 200 -14.50 -2.64 9.93
C LEU A 200 -15.69 -1.92 9.27
N ASN A 201 -16.92 -2.33 9.60
CA ASN A 201 -18.15 -1.73 9.09
C ASN A 201 -18.25 -0.25 9.50
N ARG A 202 -17.89 0.12 10.74
CA ARG A 202 -17.82 1.53 11.17
C ARG A 202 -16.82 2.34 10.36
N TRP A 203 -15.76 1.72 9.83
CA TRP A 203 -14.81 2.39 8.95
C TRP A 203 -15.28 2.48 7.50
N GLY A 204 -16.40 1.84 7.13
CA GLY A 204 -16.90 1.75 5.76
C GLY A 204 -16.19 0.66 4.95
N ILE A 205 -15.77 -0.42 5.61
CA ILE A 205 -15.11 -1.59 5.00
C ILE A 205 -16.04 -2.79 5.20
N ASN A 206 -16.43 -3.46 4.12
CA ASN A 206 -17.22 -4.68 4.23
C ASN A 206 -16.34 -5.81 4.80
N ALA A 207 -16.84 -6.53 5.79
CA ALA A 207 -16.11 -7.58 6.49
C ALA A 207 -16.72 -8.95 6.22
N TYR A 208 -15.86 -9.93 5.93
CA TYR A 208 -16.26 -11.29 5.55
C TYR A 208 -15.44 -12.33 6.30
N ARG A 209 -15.99 -13.53 6.48
CA ARG A 209 -15.28 -14.67 7.10
C ARG A 209 -14.71 -15.63 6.08
N SER A 210 -15.18 -15.58 4.84
CA SER A 210 -14.65 -16.42 3.77
C SER A 210 -14.51 -15.68 2.45
N VAL A 211 -13.61 -16.15 1.60
CA VAL A 211 -13.44 -15.64 0.23
C VAL A 211 -14.67 -15.92 -0.63
N GLY A 212 -15.35 -17.06 -0.40
CA GLY A 212 -16.57 -17.42 -1.13
C GLY A 212 -17.69 -16.42 -0.90
N GLU A 213 -17.99 -16.15 0.37
CA GLU A 213 -18.98 -15.15 0.82
C GLU A 213 -18.65 -13.76 0.26
N ALA A 214 -17.40 -13.31 0.42
CA ALA A 214 -16.97 -12.01 -0.09
C ALA A 214 -17.14 -11.90 -1.61
N LEU A 215 -16.81 -12.93 -2.38
CA LEU A 215 -16.97 -12.89 -3.84
C LEU A 215 -18.44 -12.93 -4.25
N GLU A 216 -19.27 -13.72 -3.57
CA GLU A 216 -20.70 -13.83 -3.88
C GLU A 216 -21.40 -12.48 -3.66
N GLU A 217 -21.29 -11.92 -2.46
CA GLU A 217 -21.97 -10.67 -2.10
C GLU A 217 -21.46 -9.46 -2.91
N GLU A 218 -20.14 -9.35 -3.09
CA GLU A 218 -19.56 -8.21 -3.81
C GLU A 218 -19.88 -8.25 -5.31
N MET A 219 -19.99 -9.45 -5.88
CA MET A 219 -20.40 -9.62 -7.27
C MET A 219 -21.89 -9.33 -7.46
N GLU A 220 -22.74 -9.68 -6.51
CA GLU A 220 -24.16 -9.30 -6.52
C GLU A 220 -24.33 -7.78 -6.42
N GLU A 221 -23.63 -7.13 -5.48
CA GLU A 221 -23.66 -5.67 -5.34
C GLU A 221 -23.16 -4.98 -6.61
N TYR A 222 -22.06 -5.46 -7.20
CA TYR A 222 -21.51 -4.92 -8.45
C TYR A 222 -22.51 -5.03 -9.61
N ARG A 223 -23.22 -6.17 -9.73
CA ARG A 223 -24.28 -6.34 -10.74
C ARG A 223 -25.43 -5.37 -10.50
N HIS A 224 -25.89 -5.22 -9.26
CA HIS A 224 -26.99 -4.32 -8.92
C HIS A 224 -26.65 -2.83 -9.19
N TYR A 225 -25.43 -2.41 -8.84
CA TYR A 225 -24.94 -1.04 -9.07
C TYR A 225 -24.87 -0.70 -10.57
N ASN A 226 -24.43 -1.62 -11.41
CA ASN A 226 -24.31 -1.37 -12.86
C ASN A 226 -25.64 -1.43 -13.60
N VAL A 227 -26.62 -2.20 -13.11
CA VAL A 227 -27.99 -2.22 -13.66
C VAL A 227 -28.69 -0.88 -13.43
N THR A 228 -28.43 -0.22 -12.30
CA THR A 228 -29.13 1.04 -11.93
C THR A 228 -28.56 2.30 -12.56
N LYS A 229 -27.29 2.29 -13.02
CA LYS A 229 -26.61 3.47 -13.59
C LYS A 229 -26.54 3.52 -15.11
N THR A 230 -26.71 2.38 -15.79
CA THR A 230 -26.53 2.28 -17.25
C THR A 230 -27.66 1.46 -17.87
N SER A 231 -28.63 2.13 -18.48
CA SER A 231 -29.72 1.53 -19.25
C SER A 231 -29.26 0.76 -20.51
N THR A 232 -27.95 0.61 -20.74
CA THR A 232 -27.39 0.16 -22.03
C THR A 232 -26.14 -0.73 -21.98
N LYS A 233 -25.67 -1.19 -20.81
CA LYS A 233 -24.47 -2.06 -20.73
C LYS A 233 -24.66 -3.25 -19.78
N ILE A 234 -25.54 -4.18 -20.15
CA ILE A 234 -25.78 -5.43 -19.39
C ILE A 234 -24.75 -6.53 -19.78
N ASN A 235 -23.90 -6.31 -20.79
CA ASN A 235 -23.03 -7.34 -21.39
C ASN A 235 -21.51 -7.13 -21.24
N GLU A 236 -21.02 -6.20 -20.42
CA GLU A 236 -19.56 -6.12 -20.17
C GLU A 236 -19.12 -7.23 -19.19
N LYS A 237 -18.21 -8.09 -19.65
CA LYS A 237 -17.59 -9.14 -18.82
C LYS A 237 -16.82 -8.47 -17.67
N VAL A 238 -17.16 -8.78 -16.42
CA VAL A 238 -16.44 -8.30 -15.24
C VAL A 238 -15.03 -8.88 -15.22
N LYS A 239 -14.01 -8.03 -15.18
CA LYS A 239 -12.60 -8.45 -15.11
C LYS A 239 -12.20 -8.66 -13.66
N ILE A 240 -12.03 -9.92 -13.26
CA ILE A 240 -11.62 -10.30 -11.89
C ILE A 240 -10.13 -10.65 -11.88
N GLY A 241 -9.36 -10.00 -11.01
CA GLY A 241 -7.96 -10.32 -10.75
C GLY A 241 -7.80 -11.10 -9.44
N ILE A 242 -6.84 -12.02 -9.38
CA ILE A 242 -6.48 -12.76 -8.16
C ILE A 242 -4.97 -12.72 -7.97
N VAL A 243 -4.54 -12.23 -6.80
CA VAL A 243 -3.13 -12.13 -6.42
C VAL A 243 -2.91 -12.86 -5.09
N LYS A 244 -2.07 -13.91 -5.12
CA LYS A 244 -1.83 -14.76 -3.94
C LYS A 244 -0.88 -14.15 -2.91
N ASN A 245 0.07 -13.32 -3.34
CA ASN A 245 1.12 -12.76 -2.49
C ASN A 245 1.25 -11.25 -2.73
N GLY A 246 0.22 -10.49 -2.38
CA GLY A 246 0.15 -9.06 -2.69
C GLY A 246 1.10 -8.17 -1.86
N LEU A 247 1.65 -8.68 -0.75
CA LEU A 247 2.73 -7.95 -0.07
C LEU A 247 4.04 -7.97 -0.88
N ASP A 248 4.25 -9.05 -1.65
CA ASP A 248 5.44 -9.25 -2.48
C ASP A 248 5.17 -8.96 -3.96
N THR A 249 3.96 -8.52 -4.32
CA THR A 249 3.59 -8.22 -5.70
C THR A 249 3.01 -6.82 -5.77
N LEU A 250 3.72 -5.92 -6.43
CA LEU A 250 3.21 -4.60 -6.78
C LEU A 250 2.62 -4.68 -8.19
N LEU A 251 1.31 -4.45 -8.30
CA LEU A 251 0.68 -4.33 -9.60
C LEU A 251 0.83 -2.91 -10.13
N VAL A 252 1.43 -2.78 -11.32
CA VAL A 252 1.69 -1.48 -11.96
C VAL A 252 0.91 -1.42 -13.27
N PRO A 253 -0.18 -0.62 -13.35
CA PRO A 253 -0.84 -0.38 -14.62
C PRO A 253 0.13 0.27 -15.59
N VAL A 254 0.25 -0.29 -16.80
CA VAL A 254 1.02 0.32 -17.88
C VAL A 254 0.42 1.70 -18.12
N THR A 255 1.20 2.75 -17.88
CA THR A 255 0.78 4.10 -18.22
C THR A 255 0.93 4.19 -19.74
N ILE A 256 -0.16 3.97 -20.48
CA ILE A 256 -0.17 4.28 -21.90
C ILE A 256 0.00 5.80 -21.96
N ASN A 257 1.19 6.27 -22.29
CA ASN A 257 1.39 7.63 -22.76
C ASN A 257 0.52 7.78 -24.01
N ARG A 258 -0.71 8.27 -23.84
CA ARG A 258 -1.58 8.76 -24.90
C ARG A 258 -1.42 10.26 -25.00
#